data_AF-A0A819EDI6-F1
#
_entry.id   AF-A0A819EDI6-F1
#
_cell.length_a   1.000
_cell.length_b   1.000
_cell.length_c   1.000
_cell.angle_alpha   90.00
_cell.angle_beta   90.00
_cell.angle_gamma   90.00
#
_symmetry.space_group_name_H-M   'P 1'
#
loop_
_entity.id
_entity.type
_entity.pdbx_description
1 polymer ?
#
loop_
_entity_poly.entity_id
_entity_poly.type
_entity_poly.pdbx_seq_one_letter_code
_entity_poly.pdbx_strand_id
1 'polypeptide(L)'
;MTANAFEQYYDIWALRTLSDTILNYDVWHRIWSMEAIGSYCDDSLLKNILHIHQKPFPIERDLLEVRSAFGGAGLYKMDSTKNCYYSGARDTCEHVPFHLCMREKNQARIFINPKFIHRRLHDIK
;
A
#
# COMPACT_ATOMS: atom_id res chain seq x y z
N MET A 1 11.56 2.46 -5.04
CA MET A 1 10.66 1.36 -5.46
C MET A 1 10.41 0.46 -4.26
N THR A 2 9.27 -0.22 -4.24
CA THR A 2 8.79 -1.03 -3.12
C THR A 2 8.54 -2.46 -3.59
N ALA A 3 8.53 -3.39 -2.64
CA ALA A 3 8.34 -4.80 -2.91
C ALA A 3 6.88 -5.16 -3.19
N ASN A 4 6.70 -6.34 -3.76
CA ASN A 4 5.43 -6.97 -4.07
C ASN A 4 5.35 -8.34 -3.35
N ALA A 5 4.14 -8.91 -3.31
CA ALA A 5 3.89 -10.28 -2.89
C ALA A 5 3.43 -11.12 -4.09
N PHE A 6 3.72 -12.43 -4.07
CA PHE A 6 3.55 -13.29 -5.26
C PHE A 6 2.09 -13.44 -5.71
N GLU A 7 1.15 -13.62 -4.78
CA GLU A 7 -0.25 -13.93 -5.13
C GLU A 7 -1.19 -12.72 -5.02
N GLN A 8 -1.11 -12.01 -3.89
CA GLN A 8 -1.98 -10.87 -3.62
C GLN A 8 -1.14 -9.78 -3.00
N TYR A 9 -1.24 -8.56 -3.54
CA TYR A 9 -0.63 -7.42 -2.89
C TYR A 9 -1.34 -7.16 -1.56
N TYR A 10 -0.66 -7.50 -0.47
CA TYR A 10 -1.27 -7.58 0.86
C TYR A 10 -1.37 -6.21 1.55
N ASP A 11 -0.40 -5.32 1.30
CA ASP A 11 -0.19 -4.08 2.06
C ASP A 11 -1.04 -2.92 1.52
N ILE A 12 -2.35 -3.12 1.55
CA ILE A 12 -3.34 -2.13 1.11
C ILE A 12 -3.44 -0.93 2.06
N TRP A 13 -2.90 -1.01 3.28
CA TRP A 13 -2.85 0.12 4.20
C TRP A 13 -1.93 1.22 3.67
N ALA A 14 -0.74 0.84 3.17
CA ALA A 14 0.21 1.76 2.56
C ALA A 14 -0.15 2.15 1.11
N LEU A 15 -0.98 1.36 0.42
CA LEU A 15 -1.25 1.52 -1.01
C LEU A 15 -2.11 2.75 -1.31
N ARG A 16 -1.61 3.62 -2.18
CA ARG A 16 -2.36 4.74 -2.77
C ARG A 16 -2.06 4.78 -4.27
N THR A 17 -3.05 4.45 -5.11
CA THR A 17 -2.93 4.51 -6.57
C THR A 17 -2.86 5.94 -7.07
N LEU A 18 -2.42 6.15 -8.33
CA LEU A 18 -2.49 7.46 -9.00
C LEU A 18 -3.93 7.86 -9.38
N SER A 19 -4.83 6.88 -9.55
CA SER A 19 -6.27 7.13 -9.74
C SER A 19 -6.95 7.34 -8.39
N ASP A 20 -7.78 8.39 -8.29
CA ASP A 20 -8.59 8.64 -7.10
C ASP A 20 -9.80 7.70 -6.99
N THR A 21 -10.20 7.07 -8.10
CA THR A 21 -11.34 6.15 -8.14
C THR A 21 -11.00 4.71 -7.81
N ILE A 22 -9.71 4.33 -7.86
CA ILE A 22 -9.28 2.94 -7.60
C ILE A 22 -9.01 2.76 -6.11
N LEU A 23 -7.91 3.33 -5.59
CA LEU A 23 -7.57 3.26 -4.17
C LEU A 23 -6.67 4.44 -3.79
N ASN A 24 -7.25 5.60 -3.49
CA ASN A 24 -6.53 6.75 -2.93
C ASN A 24 -7.11 7.20 -1.58
N TYR A 25 -7.48 6.25 -0.73
CA TYR A 25 -8.03 6.49 0.60
C TYR A 25 -7.59 5.39 1.56
N ASP A 26 -7.76 5.61 2.86
CA ASP A 26 -7.49 4.58 3.87
C ASP A 26 -8.69 3.64 4.02
N VAL A 27 -8.51 2.38 3.64
CA VAL A 27 -9.54 1.34 3.78
C VAL A 27 -9.82 1.00 5.23
N TRP A 28 -8.83 1.12 6.12
CA TRP A 28 -8.96 0.74 7.52
C TRP A 28 -9.81 1.74 8.30
N HIS A 29 -9.77 3.03 7.96
CA HIS A 29 -10.71 4.01 8.54
C HIS A 29 -12.17 3.63 8.33
N ARG A 30 -12.52 3.09 7.15
CA ARG A 30 -13.88 2.61 6.89
C ARG A 30 -14.20 1.41 7.78
N ILE A 31 -13.27 0.49 7.91
CA ILE A 31 -13.45 -0.74 8.70
C ILE A 31 -13.61 -0.42 10.17
N TRP A 32 -12.72 0.40 10.74
CA TRP A 32 -12.81 0.81 12.14
C TRP A 32 -14.09 1.61 12.42
N SER A 33 -14.55 2.45 11.47
CA SER A 33 -15.83 3.12 11.63
C SER A 33 -17.02 2.15 11.69
N MET A 34 -16.93 1.03 10.98
CA MET A 34 -17.97 -0.02 10.97
C MET A 34 -17.89 -0.94 12.18
N GLU A 35 -16.68 -1.20 12.68
CA GLU A 35 -16.43 -1.90 13.94
C GLU A 35 -17.01 -1.12 15.13
N ALA A 36 -16.79 0.19 15.17
CA ALA A 36 -17.33 1.06 16.21
C ALA A 36 -18.87 1.04 16.32
N ILE A 37 -19.57 0.71 15.22
CA ILE A 37 -21.04 0.59 15.17
C ILE A 37 -21.52 -0.88 15.17
N GLY A 38 -20.65 -1.85 15.45
CA GLY A 38 -21.01 -3.27 15.57
C GLY A 38 -21.34 -3.97 14.25
N SER A 39 -20.99 -3.40 13.10
CA SER A 39 -21.34 -3.89 11.76
C SER A 39 -20.24 -4.72 11.09
N TYR A 40 -19.18 -5.06 11.84
CA TYR A 40 -17.93 -5.61 11.31
C TYR A 40 -17.97 -7.11 10.96
N CYS A 41 -18.90 -7.88 11.52
CA CYS A 41 -18.91 -9.35 11.43
C CYS A 41 -19.44 -9.96 10.12
N ASP A 42 -19.43 -9.23 9.00
CA ASP A 42 -19.86 -9.75 7.71
C ASP A 42 -18.66 -9.99 6.79
N ASP A 43 -18.33 -11.27 6.53
CA ASP A 43 -17.29 -11.67 5.57
C ASP A 43 -17.53 -11.08 4.17
N SER A 44 -18.79 -10.87 3.79
CA SER A 44 -19.14 -10.25 2.51
C SER A 44 -18.72 -8.78 2.46
N LEU A 45 -18.78 -8.09 3.60
CA LEU A 45 -18.35 -6.70 3.74
C LEU A 45 -16.83 -6.56 3.65
N LEU A 46 -16.07 -7.42 4.35
CA LEU A 46 -14.61 -7.44 4.26
C LEU A 46 -14.15 -7.73 2.82
N LYS A 47 -14.86 -8.62 2.10
CA LYS A 47 -14.63 -8.83 0.67
C LYS A 47 -14.82 -7.55 -0.14
N ASN A 48 -15.90 -6.83 0.10
CA ASN A 48 -16.26 -5.63 -0.66
C ASN A 48 -15.37 -4.41 -0.34
N ILE A 49 -14.72 -4.35 0.82
CA ILE A 49 -13.87 -3.22 1.21
C ILE A 49 -12.38 -3.51 1.02
N LEU A 50 -11.90 -4.67 1.48
CA LEU A 50 -10.47 -5.03 1.48
C LEU A 50 -10.09 -5.85 0.26
N HIS A 51 -10.74 -7.01 0.08
CA HIS A 51 -10.28 -8.01 -0.88
C HIS A 51 -10.41 -7.56 -2.34
N ILE A 52 -11.32 -6.62 -2.65
CA ILE A 52 -11.39 -6.00 -3.98
C ILE A 52 -10.10 -5.28 -4.40
N HIS A 53 -9.23 -4.91 -3.44
CA HIS A 53 -7.99 -4.19 -3.69
C HIS A 53 -6.74 -5.08 -3.60
N GLN A 54 -6.83 -6.26 -2.97
CA GLN A 54 -5.73 -7.22 -2.81
C GLN A 54 -5.53 -8.05 -4.07
N LYS A 55 -5.20 -7.39 -5.19
CA LYS A 55 -5.00 -8.04 -6.49
C LYS A 55 -3.54 -8.46 -6.69
N PRO A 56 -3.29 -9.54 -7.45
CA PRO A 56 -1.95 -9.84 -7.95
C PRO A 56 -1.44 -8.70 -8.83
N PHE A 57 -0.16 -8.36 -8.69
CA PHE A 57 0.59 -7.65 -9.71
C PHE A 57 1.44 -8.66 -10.48
N PRO A 58 1.11 -8.96 -11.76
CA PRO A 58 1.86 -9.94 -12.55
C PRO A 58 3.35 -9.58 -12.62
N ILE A 59 4.22 -10.56 -12.41
CA ILE A 59 5.68 -10.36 -12.34
C ILE A 59 6.27 -9.91 -13.69
N GLU A 60 5.55 -10.15 -14.78
CA GLU A 60 5.92 -9.76 -16.14
C GLU A 60 5.72 -8.26 -16.39
N ARG A 61 4.96 -7.57 -15.53
CA ARG A 61 4.74 -6.12 -15.67
C ARG A 61 5.98 -5.30 -15.32
N ASP A 62 6.07 -4.15 -15.97
CA ASP A 62 7.01 -3.09 -15.62
C ASP A 62 6.68 -2.47 -14.25
N LEU A 63 7.56 -1.57 -13.81
CA LEU A 63 7.37 -0.79 -12.58
C LEU A 63 6.02 -0.05 -12.61
N LEU A 64 5.24 -0.21 -11.56
CA LEU A 64 3.91 0.39 -11.43
C LEU A 64 4.00 1.65 -10.58
N GLU A 65 3.80 2.81 -11.17
CA GLU A 65 3.81 4.07 -10.41
C GLU A 65 2.57 4.20 -9.51
N VAL A 66 2.81 4.61 -8.27
CA VAL A 66 1.80 4.82 -7.23
C VAL A 66 2.11 6.11 -6.45
N ARG A 67 1.13 6.60 -5.69
CA ARG A 67 1.36 7.68 -4.71
C ARG A 67 2.08 7.14 -3.48
N SER A 68 1.72 5.94 -3.03
CA SER A 68 2.36 5.23 -1.91
C SER A 68 2.16 3.73 -2.03
N ALA A 69 3.13 2.96 -1.53
CA ALA A 69 3.11 1.49 -1.37
C ALA A 69 4.29 1.11 -0.47
N PHE A 70 4.32 -0.08 0.12
CA PHE A 70 5.51 -0.57 0.83
C PHE A 70 5.73 -2.06 0.62
N GLY A 71 4.76 -2.91 1.01
CA GLY A 71 4.81 -4.33 0.70
C GLY A 71 6.07 -5.01 1.26
N GLY A 72 6.48 -4.64 2.48
CA GLY A 72 7.53 -5.31 3.25
C GLY A 72 8.96 -4.80 3.04
N ALA A 73 9.29 -4.19 1.89
CA ALA A 73 10.61 -3.62 1.66
C ALA A 73 10.59 -2.45 0.67
N GLY A 74 11.47 -1.46 0.89
CA GLY A 74 11.59 -0.27 0.05
C GLY A 74 13.03 0.14 -0.21
N LEU A 75 13.33 0.51 -1.45
CA LEU A 75 14.60 1.08 -1.88
C LEU A 75 14.38 2.52 -2.34
N TYR A 76 15.02 3.47 -1.66
CA TYR A 76 14.87 4.90 -1.91
C TYR A 76 16.22 5.53 -2.21
N LYS A 77 16.24 6.53 -3.09
CA LYS A 77 17.39 7.43 -3.22
C LYS A 77 17.42 8.33 -2.00
N MET A 78 18.57 8.47 -1.35
CA MET A 78 18.72 9.28 -0.14
C MET A 78 18.23 10.72 -0.33
N ASP A 79 18.57 11.35 -1.45
CA ASP A 79 18.12 12.73 -1.74
C ASP A 79 16.59 12.83 -1.84
N SER A 80 15.93 11.76 -2.29
CA SER A 80 14.47 11.72 -2.37
C SER A 80 13.82 11.66 -0.98
N THR A 81 14.52 11.23 0.07
CA THR A 81 13.98 11.12 1.43
C THR A 81 14.30 12.31 2.32
N LYS A 82 15.09 13.27 1.83
CA LYS A 82 15.55 14.43 2.61
C LYS A 82 14.36 15.23 3.15
N ASN A 83 14.36 15.51 4.46
CA ASN A 83 13.32 16.26 5.17
C ASN A 83 11.89 15.69 5.05
N CYS A 84 11.80 14.36 4.85
CA CYS A 84 10.57 13.59 4.89
C CYS A 84 10.68 12.51 5.97
N TYR A 85 9.59 12.31 6.70
CA TYR A 85 9.57 11.44 7.88
C TYR A 85 8.33 10.56 7.87
N TYR A 86 8.47 9.36 8.44
CA TYR A 86 7.35 8.50 8.76
C TYR A 86 6.47 9.16 9.83
N SER A 87 5.15 9.05 9.68
CA SER A 87 4.19 9.59 10.63
C SER A 87 2.89 8.78 10.60
N GLY A 88 2.57 8.06 11.67
CA GLY A 88 1.31 7.33 11.81
C GLY A 88 0.14 8.19 12.31
N ALA A 89 0.18 9.51 12.06
CA ALA A 89 -0.85 10.41 12.57
C ALA A 89 -2.23 10.10 11.95
N ARG A 90 -3.29 10.23 12.74
CA ARG A 90 -4.70 9.97 12.34
C ARG A 90 -4.89 8.56 11.80
N ASP A 91 -4.27 7.57 12.44
CA ASP A 91 -4.41 6.15 12.16
C ASP A 91 -4.13 5.73 10.69
N THR A 92 -3.42 6.59 9.96
CA THR A 92 -2.98 6.35 8.59
C THR A 92 -1.62 5.66 8.61
N CYS A 93 -1.38 4.75 7.67
CA CYS A 93 -0.07 4.11 7.51
C CYS A 93 1.04 5.16 7.36
N GLU A 94 2.10 5.02 8.15
CA GLU A 94 3.23 5.93 8.25
C GLU A 94 3.99 6.13 6.93
N HIS A 95 3.94 5.14 6.05
CA HIS A 95 4.52 5.21 4.70
C HIS A 95 3.78 6.21 3.79
N VAL A 96 2.48 6.43 4.00
CA VAL A 96 1.68 7.33 3.15
C VAL A 96 2.17 8.78 3.24
N PRO A 97 2.22 9.44 4.41
CA PRO A 97 2.72 10.81 4.49
C PRO A 97 4.21 10.92 4.15
N PHE A 98 5.00 9.88 4.43
CA PHE A 98 6.40 9.83 4.02
C PHE A 98 6.52 9.91 2.49
N HIS A 99 5.83 9.04 1.75
CA HIS A 99 5.86 9.03 0.30
C HIS A 99 5.27 10.30 -0.32
N LEU A 100 4.15 10.82 0.20
CA LEU A 100 3.57 12.07 -0.28
C LEU A 100 4.55 13.23 -0.12
N CYS A 101 5.24 13.32 1.03
CA CYS A 101 6.30 14.31 1.23
C CYS A 101 7.42 14.17 0.20
N MET A 102 7.90 12.94 -0.06
CA MET A 102 8.95 12.71 -1.06
C MET A 102 8.52 13.17 -2.46
N ARG A 103 7.26 12.90 -2.83
CA ARG A 103 6.68 13.31 -4.12
C ARG A 103 6.58 14.84 -4.21
N GLU A 104 6.07 15.49 -3.18
CA GLU A 104 5.81 16.94 -3.16
C GLU A 104 7.09 17.77 -3.04
N LYS A 105 7.98 17.42 -2.10
CA LYS A 105 9.18 18.22 -1.83
C LYS A 105 10.35 17.88 -2.75
N ASN A 106 10.52 16.60 -3.04
CA ASN A 106 11.73 16.09 -3.69
C ASN A 106 11.44 15.56 -5.11
N GLN A 107 10.24 15.80 -5.64
CA GLN A 107 9.80 15.36 -6.98
C GLN A 107 10.01 13.87 -7.22
N ALA A 108 10.01 13.09 -6.14
CA ALA A 108 10.23 11.66 -6.21
C ALA A 108 9.02 10.96 -6.83
N ARG A 109 9.24 9.79 -7.42
CA ARG A 109 8.19 8.90 -7.91
C ARG A 109 8.30 7.58 -7.16
N ILE A 110 7.16 7.08 -6.69
CA ILE A 110 7.07 5.81 -5.97
C ILE A 110 6.57 4.76 -6.94
N PHE A 111 7.21 3.59 -6.91
CA PHE A 111 6.89 2.49 -7.79
C PHE A 111 6.83 1.19 -7.01
N ILE A 112 5.84 0.35 -7.31
CA ILE A 112 5.88 -1.07 -6.96
C ILE A 112 6.70 -1.77 -8.04
N ASN A 113 7.66 -2.60 -7.64
CA ASN A 113 8.36 -3.48 -8.57
C ASN A 113 7.75 -4.89 -8.48
N PRO A 114 6.96 -5.35 -9.49
CA PRO A 114 6.32 -6.66 -9.44
C PRO A 114 7.29 -7.83 -9.28
N LYS A 115 8.57 -7.65 -9.69
CA LYS A 115 9.64 -8.67 -9.60
C LYS A 115 10.37 -8.65 -8.26
N PHE A 116 10.22 -7.60 -7.45
CA PHE A 116 10.83 -7.52 -6.13
C PHE A 116 9.94 -8.22 -5.10
N ILE A 117 9.98 -9.56 -5.10
CA ILE A 117 9.14 -10.40 -4.24
C ILE A 117 9.81 -10.63 -2.89
N HIS A 118 9.16 -10.20 -1.80
CA HIS A 118 9.65 -10.45 -0.44
C HIS A 118 8.98 -11.66 0.24
N ARG A 119 7.81 -12.09 -0.25
CA ARG A 119 7.03 -13.22 0.29
C ARG A 119 6.53 -14.11 -0.83
N ARG A 120 6.90 -15.38 -0.77
CA ARG A 120 6.22 -16.49 -1.45
C ARG A 120 5.36 -17.19 -0.41
N LEU A 121 4.05 -17.26 -0.64
CA LEU A 121 3.20 -18.18 0.11
C LEU A 121 3.43 -19.56 -0.51
N HIS A 122 4.15 -20.43 0.22
CA HIS A 122 4.19 -21.91 0.19
C HIS A 122 5.61 -22.47 0.41
N ASP A 123 5.81 -23.03 1.61
CA ASP A 123 6.47 -24.31 1.93
C ASP A 123 6.49 -24.50 3.46
N ILE A 124 5.32 -24.69 4.09
CA ILE A 124 5.27 -25.48 5.32
C ILE A 124 5.11 -26.92 4.83
N LYS A 125 6.20 -27.67 4.88
CA LYS A 125 6.17 -29.14 4.82
C LYS A 125 5.64 -29.70 6.13
#